data_AF-A0A4Q3UT38-F1
#
_entry.id   AF-A0A4Q3UT38-F1
#
_cell.length_a   1.000
_cell.length_b   1.000
_cell.length_c   1.000
_cell.angle_alpha   90.00
_cell.angle_beta   90.00
_cell.angle_gamma   90.00
#
_symmetry.space_group_name_H-M   'P 1'
#
loop_
_entity.id
_entity.type
_entity.pdbx_description
1 polymer ?
#
loop_
_entity_poly.entity_id
_entity_poly.type
_entity_poly.pdbx_seq_one_letter_code
_entity_poly.pdbx_strand_id
1 'polypeptide(L)'
;MTFRPTTLERAYELARSGSCRTVGDIKTRLQQEGHERVQDRLYGGSLTSALRKLCTAHYIAPEADESAPDAQPVAQNSDEDEDRDQVA
;
A
#
# COMPACT_ATOMS: atom_id res chain seq x y z
N MET A 1 -13.24 -23.61 15.78
CA MET A 1 -13.97 -22.70 14.86
C MET A 1 -13.02 -22.20 13.79
N THR A 2 -13.32 -22.44 12.51
CA THR A 2 -12.51 -21.91 11.40
C THR A 2 -13.04 -20.53 11.02
N PHE A 3 -12.38 -19.47 11.49
CA PHE A 3 -12.64 -18.11 11.02
C PHE A 3 -12.25 -18.07 9.54
N ARG A 4 -13.23 -17.96 8.64
CA ARG A 4 -12.92 -17.63 7.25
C ARG A 4 -12.33 -16.22 7.27
N PRO A 5 -11.09 -16.02 6.80
CA PRO A 5 -10.50 -14.69 6.78
C PRO A 5 -11.41 -13.77 5.98
N THR A 6 -11.72 -12.61 6.55
CA THR A 6 -12.49 -11.61 5.84
C THR A 6 -11.69 -11.07 4.66
N THR A 7 -12.36 -10.55 3.62
CA THR A 7 -11.70 -9.95 2.43
C THR A 7 -10.63 -8.91 2.81
N LEU A 8 -10.83 -8.24 3.94
CA LEU A 8 -9.88 -7.29 4.52
C LEU A 8 -8.61 -7.97 5.03
N GLU A 9 -8.73 -8.97 5.90
CA GLU A 9 -7.58 -9.71 6.42
C GLU A 9 -6.77 -10.30 5.26
N ARG A 10 -7.45 -10.88 4.28
CA ARG A 10 -6.78 -11.47 3.13
C ARG A 10 -6.05 -10.43 2.27
N ALA A 11 -6.60 -9.23 2.13
CA ALA A 11 -5.92 -8.12 1.47
C ALA A 11 -4.61 -7.73 2.19
N TYR A 12 -4.65 -7.68 3.53
CA TYR A 12 -3.45 -7.37 4.33
C TYR A 12 -2.41 -8.49 4.25
N GLU A 13 -2.83 -9.75 4.26
CA GLU A 13 -1.92 -10.88 4.05
C GLU A 13 -1.22 -10.79 2.69
N LEU A 14 -1.97 -10.53 1.61
CA LEU A 14 -1.41 -10.39 0.27
C LEU A 14 -0.43 -9.22 0.19
N ALA A 15 -0.77 -8.06 0.77
CA ALA A 15 0.12 -6.91 0.82
C ALA A 15 1.42 -7.21 1.60
N ARG A 16 1.33 -7.91 2.74
CA ARG A 16 2.48 -8.25 3.59
C ARG A 16 3.33 -9.40 3.01
N SER A 17 2.73 -10.27 2.21
CA SER A 17 3.44 -11.38 1.54
C SER A 17 4.44 -10.90 0.49
N GLY A 18 4.33 -9.64 0.04
CA GLY A 18 5.17 -9.08 -1.01
C GLY A 18 4.83 -9.57 -2.42
N SER A 19 3.80 -10.41 -2.58
CA SER A 19 3.38 -10.96 -3.88
C SER A 19 2.66 -9.95 -4.78
N CYS A 20 2.12 -8.87 -4.21
CA CYS A 20 1.33 -7.87 -4.93
C CYS A 20 2.02 -6.50 -4.92
N ARG A 21 2.24 -5.90 -6.10
CA ARG A 21 2.82 -4.55 -6.24
C ARG A 21 1.80 -3.43 -5.99
N THR A 22 0.54 -3.68 -6.31
CA THR A 22 -0.51 -2.65 -6.27
C THR A 22 -1.81 -3.19 -5.68
N VAL A 23 -2.67 -2.27 -5.22
CA VAL A 23 -4.02 -2.59 -4.74
C VAL A 23 -4.88 -3.25 -5.84
N GLY A 24 -4.60 -2.98 -7.12
CA GLY A 24 -5.27 -3.66 -8.23
C GLY A 24 -4.96 -5.15 -8.27
N ASP A 25 -3.71 -5.52 -8.00
CA ASP A 25 -3.28 -6.93 -7.96
C ASP A 25 -3.95 -7.67 -6.80
N ILE A 26 -4.03 -7.01 -5.63
CA ILE A 26 -4.78 -7.52 -4.47
C ILE A 26 -6.24 -7.78 -4.83
N LYS A 27 -6.90 -6.85 -5.53
CA LYS A 27 -8.30 -7.03 -5.95
C LYS A 27 -8.45 -8.25 -6.85
N THR A 28 -7.57 -8.42 -7.82
CA THR A 28 -7.58 -9.57 -8.73
C THR A 28 -7.38 -10.88 -7.98
N ARG A 29 -6.42 -10.95 -7.07
CA ARG A 29 -6.17 -12.14 -6.23
C ARG A 29 -7.38 -12.50 -5.37
N LEU A 30 -7.96 -11.53 -4.68
CA LEU A 30 -9.17 -11.76 -3.88
C LEU A 30 -10.34 -12.26 -4.73
N GLN A 31 -10.48 -11.74 -5.96
CA GLN A 31 -11.50 -12.20 -6.89
C GLN A 31 -11.27 -13.66 -7.33
N GLN A 32 -10.01 -14.04 -7.60
CA GLN A 32 -9.61 -15.41 -7.93
C GLN A 32 -9.83 -16.38 -6.76
N GLU A 33 -9.63 -15.92 -5.53
CA GLU A 33 -9.90 -16.69 -4.31
C GLU A 33 -11.41 -16.83 -4.02
N GLY A 34 -12.27 -16.17 -4.80
CA GLY A 34 -13.72 -16.26 -4.66
C GLY A 34 -14.32 -15.30 -3.63
N HIS A 35 -13.58 -14.27 -3.22
CA HIS A 35 -14.14 -13.22 -2.37
C HIS A 35 -15.13 -12.36 -3.16
N GLU A 36 -16.36 -12.24 -2.66
CA GLU A 36 -17.38 -11.34 -3.20
C GLU A 36 -17.23 -9.94 -2.61
N ARG A 37 -17.76 -8.93 -3.33
CA ARG A 37 -17.79 -7.52 -2.87
C ARG A 37 -16.42 -6.94 -2.49
N VAL A 38 -15.36 -7.39 -3.16
CA VAL A 38 -13.99 -6.87 -2.97
C VAL A 38 -13.94 -5.36 -3.16
N GLN A 39 -14.62 -4.84 -4.19
CA GLN A 39 -14.65 -3.40 -4.45
C GLN A 39 -15.37 -2.63 -3.34
N ASP A 40 -16.52 -3.11 -2.88
CA ASP A 40 -17.31 -2.49 -1.81
C ASP A 40 -16.54 -2.45 -0.47
N ARG A 41 -15.84 -3.55 -0.13
CA ARG A 41 -15.02 -3.63 1.08
C ARG A 41 -13.70 -2.87 1.00
N LEU A 42 -13.12 -2.73 -0.21
CA LEU A 42 -11.86 -2.03 -0.42
C LEU A 42 -12.04 -0.57 -0.85
N TYR A 43 -13.26 -0.03 -0.97
CA TYR A 43 -13.50 1.33 -1.49
C TYR A 43 -13.15 2.47 -0.51
N GLY A 44 -12.59 2.16 0.65
CA GLY A 44 -12.08 3.18 1.56
C GLY A 44 -10.78 3.80 1.03
N GLY A 45 -10.76 5.12 0.80
CA GLY A 45 -9.55 5.85 0.39
C GLY A 45 -8.37 5.67 1.36
N SER A 46 -8.66 5.57 2.66
CA SER A 46 -7.67 5.29 3.70
C SER A 46 -7.15 3.85 3.63
N LEU A 47 -8.02 2.88 3.37
CA LEU A 47 -7.68 1.47 3.28
C LEU A 47 -6.83 1.17 2.05
N THR A 48 -7.22 1.70 0.90
CA THR A 48 -6.42 1.61 -0.33
C THR A 48 -5.06 2.28 -0.18
N SER A 49 -4.99 3.42 0.51
CA SER A 49 -3.71 4.07 0.83
C SER A 49 -2.85 3.23 1.77
N ALA A 50 -3.41 2.63 2.80
CA ALA A 50 -2.69 1.74 3.72
C ALA A 50 -2.17 0.49 3.01
N LEU A 51 -3.01 -0.17 2.21
CA LEU A 51 -2.61 -1.34 1.41
C LEU A 51 -1.53 -0.97 0.39
N ARG A 52 -1.63 0.18 -0.27
CA ARG A 52 -0.59 0.67 -1.20
C ARG A 52 0.74 0.85 -0.47
N LYS A 53 0.75 1.52 0.69
CA LYS A 53 1.96 1.70 1.50
C LYS A 53 2.58 0.35 1.91
N LEU A 54 1.75 -0.60 2.33
CA LEU A 54 2.21 -1.95 2.66
C LEU A 54 2.75 -2.71 1.45
N CYS A 55 2.08 -2.64 0.31
CA CYS A 55 2.58 -3.23 -0.93
C CYS A 55 3.96 -2.67 -1.24
N THR A 56 4.13 -1.35 -1.29
CA THR A 56 5.44 -0.75 -1.58
C THR A 56 6.50 -1.12 -0.54
N ALA A 57 6.15 -1.18 0.75
CA ALA A 57 7.08 -1.51 1.82
C ALA A 57 7.52 -2.99 1.83
N HIS A 58 6.65 -3.90 1.40
CA HIS A 58 6.90 -5.35 1.44
C HIS A 58 7.07 -5.99 0.05
N TYR A 59 6.96 -5.22 -1.03
CA TYR A 59 7.04 -5.75 -2.39
C TYR A 59 8.40 -6.40 -2.62
N ILE A 60 8.38 -7.71 -2.84
CA ILE A 60 9.55 -8.49 -3.21
C ILE A 60 9.54 -8.50 -4.72
N ALA A 61 10.39 -7.67 -5.33
CA ALA A 61 10.60 -7.74 -6.77
C ALA A 61 11.12 -9.16 -7.09
N PRO A 62 10.41 -9.95 -7.93
CA PRO A 62 11.02 -11.16 -8.45
C PRO A 62 12.27 -10.72 -9.20
N GLU A 63 13.39 -11.38 -8.91
CA GLU A 63 14.72 -11.05 -9.39
C GLU A 63 14.74 -11.00 -10.92
N ALA A 64 14.45 -9.82 -11.45
CA ALA A 64 14.55 -9.45 -12.85
C ALA A 64 15.18 -8.07 -12.83
N ASP A 65 16.51 -8.08 -12.88
CA ASP A 65 17.36 -7.19 -13.67
C ASP A 65 16.87 -5.73 -13.82
N GLU A 66 17.63 -4.82 -13.19
CA GLU A 66 17.75 -3.41 -13.55
C GLU A 66 16.66 -2.82 -14.45
N SER A 67 15.55 -2.31 -13.88
CA SER A 67 14.87 -1.09 -14.36
C SER A 67 13.55 -0.88 -13.62
N ALA A 68 13.59 -0.14 -12.52
CA ALA A 68 12.46 0.70 -12.13
C ALA A 68 12.97 1.86 -11.26
N PRO A 69 13.35 3.00 -11.86
CA PRO A 69 13.41 4.23 -11.10
C PRO A 69 11.95 4.66 -10.88
N ASP A 70 11.53 4.71 -9.62
CA ASP A 70 10.60 5.71 -9.08
C ASP A 70 9.90 5.14 -7.84
N ALA A 71 10.57 5.32 -6.71
CA ALA A 71 9.91 5.48 -5.42
C ALA A 71 10.94 6.13 -4.49
N GLN A 72 11.38 7.34 -4.85
CA GLN A 72 12.01 8.17 -3.82
C GLN A 72 10.95 8.49 -2.76
N PRO A 73 11.27 8.30 -1.48
CA PRO A 73 10.38 8.64 -0.39
C PRO A 73 10.33 10.16 -0.33
N VAL A 74 9.15 10.75 -0.42
CA VAL A 74 8.95 12.13 0.07
C VAL A 74 8.97 12.06 1.61
N ALA A 75 10.17 11.87 2.16
CA ALA A 75 10.54 12.33 3.50
C ALA A 75 10.49 13.87 3.41
N GLN A 76 9.50 14.49 4.03
CA GLN A 76 9.57 14.98 5.39
C GLN A 76 10.29 16.32 5.44
N ASN A 77 9.49 17.37 5.29
CA ASN A 77 9.85 18.71 5.73
C ASN A 77 8.78 19.09 6.75
N SER A 78 8.87 18.46 7.92
CA SER A 78 8.31 19.04 9.14
C SER A 78 9.32 20.09 9.62
N ASP A 79 8.81 21.30 9.80
CA ASP A 79 9.17 22.29 10.82
C ASP A 79 10.66 22.53 11.11
N GLU A 80 11.17 23.71 10.70
CA GLU A 80 12.13 24.46 11.50
C GLU A 80 11.82 25.97 11.40
N ASP A 81 11.43 26.49 12.55
CA ASP A 81 11.17 27.86 12.95
C ASP A 81 12.49 28.66 12.93
N GLU A 82 12.56 29.85 12.29
CA GLU A 82 13.48 30.89 12.76
C GLU A 82 13.04 32.30 12.36
N ASP A 83 12.59 33.04 13.37
CA ASP A 83 12.41 34.48 13.44
C ASP A 83 13.65 35.24 12.93
N ARG A 84 13.46 36.18 12.00
CA ARG A 84 14.40 37.31 11.85
C ARG A 84 13.71 38.53 11.26
N ASP A 85 13.30 39.41 12.16
CA ASP A 85 13.53 40.85 12.14
C ASP A 85 14.28 41.41 10.91
N GLN A 86 13.76 42.48 10.29
CA GLN A 86 14.39 43.81 10.22
C GLN A 86 14.09 44.60 8.91
N VAL A 87 13.37 45.72 9.11
CA VAL A 87 13.34 47.04 8.44
C VAL A 87 14.00 47.28 7.06
N ALA A 88 13.27 48.01 6.20
CA ALA A 88 13.78 49.16 5.44
C ALA A 88 12.61 50.09 5.04
#